data_AF-A0A8D8Z3H9-F1
#
_entry.id   AF-A0A8D8Z3H9-F1
#
_cell.length_a   1.000
_cell.length_b   1.000
_cell.length_c   1.000
_cell.angle_alpha   90.00
_cell.angle_beta   90.00
_cell.angle_gamma   90.00
#
_symmetry.space_group_name_H-M   'P 1'
#
loop_
_entity.id
_entity.type
_entity.pdbx_description
1 polymer ?
#
loop_
_entity_poly.entity_id
_entity_poly.type
_entity_poly.pdbx_seq_one_letter_code
_entity_poly.pdbx_strand_id
1 'polypeptide(L)'
;TEQIEQDQDYELNQRLISVVDSLTVNCYKHICLALFEKHKILFSLQVALRVQLSMDLITRPELDFFMRESNPFPLPEILSYARYEYIRYNKPIGGVPESETSADKSLLVCPAEWLQERWDYLVRLGEMLSDTVLGNLHKRIADQLNEWKQWYDEEQPEIVPIPEPNTTEFHRVLIVRCLRPDRVYASVCHYVTSVLGYQMVDTFLIDYEEVMELTACSVPVLFILQPGCDPEQDLRKLALNHNTTLTSLPMCQGQEQAASSLIKFSALEGHWVLLSNIHLVPSFTRHLESIITTALNDASLSHKSSYSGVDEFCKGNSRCV
;
A
#
# COMPACT_ATOMS: atom_id res chain seq x y z
N THR A 1 -13.35 -44.43 0.86
CA THR A 1 -11.95 -44.04 0.62
C THR A 1 -11.93 -42.77 -0.20
N GLU A 2 -12.56 -42.73 -1.37
CA GLU A 2 -12.71 -41.49 -2.19
C GLU A 2 -13.38 -40.32 -1.45
N GLN A 3 -14.41 -40.58 -0.64
CA GLN A 3 -15.10 -39.53 0.13
C GLN A 3 -14.24 -38.93 1.26
N ILE A 4 -13.36 -39.74 1.85
CA ILE A 4 -12.42 -39.30 2.89
C ILE A 4 -11.27 -38.50 2.26
N GLU A 5 -10.82 -38.89 1.07
CA GLU A 5 -9.83 -38.15 0.29
C GLU A 5 -10.38 -36.80 -0.20
N GLN A 6 -11.64 -36.76 -0.67
CA GLN A 6 -12.31 -35.51 -1.06
C GLN A 6 -12.53 -34.55 0.13
N ASP A 7 -12.88 -35.07 1.31
CA ASP A 7 -13.03 -34.26 2.52
C ASP A 7 -11.68 -33.71 3.01
N GLN A 8 -10.59 -34.49 2.88
CA GLN A 8 -9.23 -34.06 3.21
C GLN A 8 -8.70 -33.00 2.24
N ASP A 9 -8.95 -33.17 0.93
CA ASP A 9 -8.58 -32.19 -0.08
C ASP A 9 -9.37 -30.89 0.08
N TYR A 10 -10.65 -30.96 0.45
CA TYR A 10 -11.46 -29.78 0.77
C TYR A 10 -10.89 -29.03 1.99
N GLU A 11 -10.57 -29.74 3.07
CA GLU A 11 -9.98 -29.14 4.27
C GLU A 11 -8.61 -28.50 4.00
N LEU A 12 -7.76 -29.18 3.20
CA LEU A 12 -6.47 -28.64 2.78
C LEU A 12 -6.64 -27.35 1.97
N ASN A 13 -7.56 -27.33 1.01
CA ASN A 13 -7.84 -26.14 0.19
C ASN A 13 -8.34 -24.97 1.04
N GLN A 14 -9.22 -25.21 2.02
CA GLN A 14 -9.67 -24.17 2.95
C GLN A 14 -8.53 -23.61 3.79
N ARG A 15 -7.64 -24.49 4.29
CA ARG A 15 -6.45 -24.06 5.04
C ARG A 15 -5.49 -23.26 4.16
N LEU A 16 -5.28 -23.67 2.91
CA LEU A 16 -4.43 -22.94 1.97
C LEU A 16 -4.96 -21.53 1.71
N ILE A 17 -6.27 -21.39 1.46
CA ILE A 17 -6.91 -20.08 1.27
C ILE A 17 -6.72 -19.22 2.54
N SER A 18 -7.01 -19.77 3.71
CA SER A 18 -6.86 -19.05 4.99
C SER A 18 -5.42 -18.61 5.25
N VAL A 19 -4.42 -19.43 4.90
CA VAL A 19 -3.00 -19.09 5.04
C VAL A 19 -2.61 -17.98 4.06
N VAL A 20 -3.05 -18.06 2.80
CA VAL A 20 -2.80 -17.02 1.80
C VAL A 20 -3.40 -15.69 2.23
N ASP A 21 -4.65 -15.69 2.67
CA ASP A 21 -5.35 -14.49 3.13
C ASP A 21 -4.65 -13.89 4.36
N SER A 22 -4.33 -14.71 5.36
CA SER A 22 -3.65 -14.26 6.57
C SER A 22 -2.25 -13.70 6.28
N LEU A 23 -1.46 -14.35 5.42
CA LEU A 23 -0.15 -13.87 5.03
C LEU A 23 -0.24 -12.55 4.26
N THR A 24 -1.19 -12.44 3.33
CA THR A 24 -1.39 -11.22 2.54
C THR A 24 -1.71 -10.03 3.43
N VAL A 25 -2.63 -10.20 4.37
CA VAL A 25 -3.02 -9.15 5.33
C VAL A 25 -1.86 -8.80 6.26
N ASN A 26 -1.14 -9.79 6.80
CA ASN A 26 -0.02 -9.53 7.70
C ASN A 26 1.11 -8.81 6.99
N CYS A 27 1.49 -9.25 5.79
CA CYS A 27 2.49 -8.56 4.97
C CYS A 27 2.07 -7.13 4.64
N TYR A 28 0.80 -6.91 4.30
CA TYR A 28 0.27 -5.57 4.06
C TYR A 28 0.38 -4.68 5.30
N LYS A 29 -0.09 -5.14 6.46
CA LYS A 29 0.02 -4.42 7.73
C LYS A 29 1.46 -4.00 8.01
N HIS A 30 2.41 -4.93 7.89
CA HIS A 30 3.84 -4.66 8.09
C HIS A 30 4.38 -3.61 7.13
N ILE A 31 4.03 -3.69 5.84
CA ILE A 31 4.48 -2.72 4.84
C ILE A 31 3.87 -1.34 5.13
N CYS A 32 2.60 -1.29 5.51
CA CYS A 32 1.91 -0.06 5.78
C CYS A 32 2.37 0.66 7.05
N LEU A 33 3.04 -0.01 7.98
CA LEU A 33 3.76 0.65 9.09
C LEU A 33 4.89 1.57 8.56
N ALA A 34 5.45 1.25 7.39
CA ALA A 34 6.52 2.03 6.75
C ALA A 34 6.02 3.00 5.66
N LEU A 35 4.73 2.95 5.29
CA LEU A 35 4.17 3.80 4.24
C LEU A 35 3.40 4.98 4.82
N PHE A 36 3.57 6.14 4.18
CA PHE A 36 2.65 7.27 4.39
C PHE A 36 1.24 6.91 3.92
N GLU A 37 0.23 7.51 4.53
CA GLU A 37 -1.19 7.26 4.23
C GLU A 37 -1.51 7.35 2.73
N LYS A 38 -0.98 8.39 2.07
CA LYS A 38 -1.16 8.60 0.63
C LYS A 38 -0.59 7.46 -0.24
N HIS A 39 0.36 6.67 0.24
CA HIS A 39 0.97 5.59 -0.54
C HIS A 39 0.35 4.22 -0.27
N LYS A 40 -0.49 4.06 0.76
CA LYS A 40 -1.08 2.77 1.13
C LYS A 40 -1.99 2.23 0.03
N ILE A 41 -2.96 3.04 -0.40
CA ILE A 41 -3.88 2.69 -1.51
C ILE A 41 -3.14 2.41 -2.82
N LEU A 42 -2.05 3.12 -3.06
CA LEU A 42 -1.23 2.91 -4.25
C LEU A 42 -0.55 1.54 -4.23
N PHE A 43 0.01 1.16 -3.09
CA PHE A 43 0.58 -0.17 -2.90
C PHE A 43 -0.50 -1.25 -3.09
N SER A 44 -1.68 -1.09 -2.48
CA SER A 44 -2.79 -2.03 -2.64
C SER A 44 -3.25 -2.15 -4.09
N LEU A 45 -3.34 -1.03 -4.83
CA LEU A 45 -3.64 -1.04 -6.26
C LEU A 45 -2.58 -1.81 -7.06
N GLN A 46 -1.30 -1.59 -6.79
CA GLN A 46 -0.23 -2.33 -7.47
C GLN A 46 -0.33 -3.83 -7.23
N VAL A 47 -0.60 -4.26 -5.99
CA VAL A 47 -0.83 -5.68 -5.67
C VAL A 47 -2.05 -6.20 -6.40
N ALA A 48 -3.18 -5.49 -6.35
CA ALA A 48 -4.43 -5.90 -7.00
C ALA A 48 -4.25 -6.09 -8.52
N LEU A 49 -3.62 -5.12 -9.18
CA LEU A 49 -3.33 -5.19 -10.62
C LEU A 49 -2.40 -6.37 -10.95
N ARG A 50 -1.38 -6.63 -10.13
CA ARG A 50 -0.44 -7.74 -10.36
C ARG A 50 -1.13 -9.09 -10.21
N VAL A 51 -1.97 -9.26 -9.18
CA VAL A 51 -2.77 -10.46 -8.96
C VAL A 51 -3.71 -10.69 -10.15
N GLN A 52 -4.47 -9.67 -10.53
CA GLN A 52 -5.45 -9.77 -11.62
C GLN A 52 -4.79 -10.01 -12.99
N LEU A 53 -3.62 -9.42 -13.25
CA LEU A 53 -2.81 -9.73 -14.44
C LEU A 53 -2.33 -11.18 -14.43
N SER A 54 -1.90 -11.71 -13.27
CA SER A 54 -1.41 -13.10 -13.19
C SER A 54 -2.51 -14.14 -13.35
N MET A 55 -3.77 -13.74 -13.14
CA MET A 55 -4.97 -14.57 -13.32
C MET A 55 -5.60 -14.37 -14.70
N ASP A 56 -4.99 -13.59 -15.60
CA ASP A 56 -5.54 -13.22 -16.92
C ASP A 56 -6.95 -12.58 -16.86
N LEU A 57 -7.30 -11.96 -15.72
CA LEU A 57 -8.59 -11.26 -15.53
C LEU A 57 -8.57 -9.82 -16.03
N ILE A 58 -7.38 -9.24 -16.17
CA ILE A 58 -7.16 -7.95 -16.83
C ILE A 58 -6.08 -8.10 -17.89
N THR A 59 -6.23 -7.37 -18.99
CA THR A 59 -5.32 -7.42 -20.13
C THR A 59 -4.32 -6.27 -20.10
N ARG A 60 -3.17 -6.45 -20.76
CA ARG A 60 -2.18 -5.36 -20.89
C ARG A 60 -2.74 -4.11 -21.59
N PRO A 61 -3.53 -4.21 -22.68
CA PRO A 61 -4.15 -3.04 -23.31
C PRO A 61 -5.05 -2.23 -22.36
N GLU A 62 -5.82 -2.90 -21.49
CA GLU A 62 -6.67 -2.25 -20.49
C GLU A 62 -5.83 -1.49 -19.45
N LEU A 63 -4.76 -2.12 -18.97
CA LEU A 63 -3.83 -1.48 -18.03
C LEU A 63 -3.07 -0.32 -18.69
N ASP A 64 -2.62 -0.48 -19.93
CA ASP A 64 -1.98 0.59 -20.70
C ASP A 64 -2.91 1.78 -20.86
N PHE A 65 -4.20 1.54 -21.17
CA PHE A 65 -5.20 2.60 -21.25
C PHE A 65 -5.35 3.32 -19.90
N PHE A 66 -5.44 2.58 -18.79
CA PHE A 66 -5.51 3.15 -17.45
C PHE A 66 -4.29 4.00 -17.07
N MET A 67 -3.09 3.64 -17.53
CA MET A 67 -1.84 4.33 -17.17
C MET A 67 -1.44 5.47 -18.10
N ARG A 68 -2.05 5.61 -19.29
CA ARG A 68 -1.68 6.60 -20.32
C ARG A 68 -2.00 8.06 -19.94
N GLU A 69 -1.12 8.98 -20.40
CA GLU A 69 -1.24 10.45 -20.27
C GLU A 69 -2.29 11.07 -21.18
N SER A 70 -2.76 10.37 -22.21
CA SER A 70 -3.69 10.94 -23.19
C SER A 70 -5.10 11.20 -22.62
N ASN A 71 -5.28 11.07 -21.31
CA ASN A 71 -6.47 11.54 -20.61
C ASN A 71 -6.27 13.02 -20.25
N PRO A 72 -7.12 13.95 -20.74
CA PRO A 72 -7.07 15.34 -20.29
C PRO A 72 -7.30 15.50 -18.78
N PHE A 73 -7.78 14.45 -18.11
CA PHE A 73 -7.92 14.37 -16.66
C PHE A 73 -6.77 13.54 -16.09
N PRO A 74 -5.78 14.17 -15.43
CA PRO A 74 -4.69 13.43 -14.82
C PRO A 74 -5.24 12.47 -13.77
N LEU A 75 -4.55 11.35 -13.58
CA LEU A 75 -4.77 10.52 -12.40
C LEU A 75 -4.74 11.43 -11.16
N PRO A 76 -5.64 11.21 -10.18
CA PRO A 76 -5.50 11.84 -8.87
C PRO A 76 -4.04 11.78 -8.42
N GLU A 77 -3.52 12.85 -7.82
CA GLU A 77 -2.08 12.97 -7.48
C GLU A 77 -1.56 11.72 -6.76
N ILE A 78 -2.38 11.17 -5.87
CA ILE A 78 -2.11 9.94 -5.12
C ILE A 78 -1.84 8.70 -6.00
N LEU A 79 -2.43 8.64 -7.19
CA LEU A 79 -2.25 7.57 -8.18
C LEU A 79 -1.23 7.93 -9.27
N SER A 80 -0.77 9.18 -9.34
CA SER A 80 0.24 9.61 -10.33
C SER A 80 1.55 8.83 -10.22
N TYR A 81 1.91 8.39 -9.01
CA TYR A 81 3.09 7.56 -8.77
C TYR A 81 2.92 6.12 -9.30
N ALA A 82 1.70 5.57 -9.31
CA ALA A 82 1.41 4.27 -9.95
C ALA A 82 1.88 4.27 -11.40
N ARG A 83 1.54 5.36 -12.08
CA ARG A 83 1.90 5.60 -13.45
C ARG A 83 3.41 5.80 -13.62
N TYR A 84 4.04 6.59 -12.74
CA TYR A 84 5.50 6.79 -12.79
C TYR A 84 6.25 5.44 -12.75
N GLU A 85 5.90 4.58 -11.79
CA GLU A 85 6.52 3.25 -11.70
C GLU A 85 6.18 2.37 -12.91
N TYR A 86 4.92 2.38 -13.37
CA TYR A 86 4.54 1.62 -14.56
C TYR A 86 5.39 1.99 -15.78
N ILE A 87 5.57 3.29 -16.03
CA ILE A 87 6.41 3.78 -17.14
C ILE A 87 7.86 3.39 -16.89
N ARG A 88 8.40 3.63 -15.70
CA ARG A 88 9.80 3.32 -15.37
C ARG A 88 10.14 1.85 -15.65
N TYR A 89 9.26 0.92 -15.29
CA TYR A 89 9.50 -0.52 -15.47
C TYR A 89 9.18 -1.04 -16.88
N ASN A 90 8.24 -0.41 -17.60
CA ASN A 90 7.83 -0.86 -18.94
C ASN A 90 8.38 0.01 -20.07
N LYS A 91 9.23 1.01 -19.78
CA LYS A 91 9.88 1.82 -20.82
C LYS A 91 10.81 0.91 -21.64
N PRO A 92 10.60 0.79 -22.97
CA PRO A 92 11.53 0.03 -23.81
C PRO A 92 12.93 0.64 -23.74
N ILE A 93 13.95 -0.21 -23.67
CA ILE A 93 15.37 0.20 -23.69
C ILE A 93 15.65 0.75 -25.10
N GLY A 94 15.70 2.07 -25.21
CA GLY A 94 15.64 2.80 -26.47
C GLY A 94 14.27 3.46 -26.57
N GLY A 95 14.20 4.73 -26.18
CA GLY A 95 12.96 5.49 -26.16
C GLY A 95 12.23 5.36 -27.48
N VAL A 96 11.11 4.62 -27.46
CA VAL A 96 10.12 4.74 -28.52
C VAL A 96 9.63 6.18 -28.39
N PRO A 97 9.79 7.03 -29.43
CA PRO A 97 9.18 8.34 -29.39
C PRO A 97 7.70 8.10 -29.12
N GLU A 98 7.14 8.84 -28.17
CA GLU A 98 5.68 8.97 -28.09
C GLU A 98 5.26 9.39 -29.49
N SER A 99 4.81 8.44 -30.30
CA SER A 99 4.01 8.80 -31.44
C SER A 99 2.77 9.38 -30.78
N GLU A 100 2.75 10.70 -30.65
CA GLU A 100 1.56 11.45 -30.95
C GLU A 100 1.01 10.83 -32.24
N THR A 101 0.20 9.78 -32.09
CA THR A 101 -0.80 9.44 -33.08
C THR A 101 -1.60 10.72 -33.15
N SER A 102 -1.22 11.53 -34.14
CA SER A 102 -1.94 12.67 -34.64
C SER A 102 -3.41 12.31 -34.51
N ALA A 103 -4.13 13.10 -33.73
CA ALA A 103 -5.56 13.00 -33.70
C ALA A 103 -6.06 13.14 -35.14
N ASP A 104 -6.29 12.01 -35.81
CA ASP A 104 -7.51 11.86 -36.57
C ASP A 104 -8.60 12.08 -35.52
N LYS A 105 -8.97 13.36 -35.32
CA LYS A 105 -10.14 13.73 -34.55
C LYS A 105 -11.24 12.88 -35.14
N SER A 106 -11.72 11.93 -34.36
CA SER A 106 -12.80 11.07 -34.82
C SER A 106 -13.89 12.02 -35.34
N LEU A 107 -14.30 11.84 -36.60
CA LEU A 107 -15.35 12.66 -37.22
C LEU A 107 -16.72 12.44 -36.54
N LEU A 108 -16.76 11.66 -35.45
CA LEU A 108 -17.93 11.34 -34.66
C LEU A 108 -18.33 12.57 -33.86
N VAL A 109 -19.48 13.12 -34.23
CA VAL A 109 -20.14 14.20 -33.51
C VAL A 109 -20.51 13.71 -32.12
N CYS A 110 -20.14 14.46 -31.09
CA CYS A 110 -20.52 14.17 -29.71
C CYS A 110 -22.06 14.18 -29.59
N PRO A 111 -22.68 13.11 -29.04
CA PRO A 111 -24.12 12.96 -29.05
C PRO A 111 -24.84 13.80 -27.98
N ALA A 112 -24.12 14.34 -26.99
CA ALA A 112 -24.68 15.17 -25.93
C ALA A 112 -23.68 16.20 -25.37
N GLU A 113 -24.18 17.34 -24.90
CA GLU A 113 -23.33 18.43 -24.36
C GLU A 113 -22.50 17.99 -23.13
N TRP A 114 -23.08 17.19 -22.24
CA TRP A 114 -22.40 16.72 -21.01
C TRP A 114 -21.24 15.75 -21.28
N LEU A 115 -21.13 15.21 -22.50
CA LEU A 115 -20.04 14.32 -22.92
C LEU A 115 -18.92 15.04 -23.65
N GLN A 116 -19.07 16.32 -23.97
CA GLN A 116 -18.23 17.00 -24.97
C GLN A 116 -16.73 17.01 -24.63
N GLU A 117 -16.38 17.15 -23.35
CA GLU A 117 -14.99 17.08 -22.88
C GLU A 117 -14.44 15.64 -22.76
N ARG A 118 -15.32 14.64 -22.82
CA ARG A 118 -15.03 13.23 -22.52
C ARG A 118 -15.09 12.34 -23.76
N TRP A 119 -15.77 12.82 -24.80
CA TRP A 119 -16.17 12.04 -25.97
C TRP A 119 -14.99 11.42 -26.71
N ASP A 120 -13.97 12.22 -27.04
CA ASP A 120 -12.76 11.74 -27.72
C ASP A 120 -12.07 10.61 -26.94
N TYR A 121 -12.13 10.66 -25.61
CA TYR A 121 -11.51 9.67 -24.74
C TYR A 121 -12.33 8.36 -24.67
N LEU A 122 -13.67 8.46 -24.69
CA LEU A 122 -14.56 7.30 -24.83
C LEU A 122 -14.41 6.62 -26.20
N VAL A 123 -14.26 7.41 -27.26
CA VAL A 123 -13.98 6.90 -28.60
C VAL A 123 -12.68 6.12 -28.59
N ARG A 124 -11.60 6.73 -28.08
CA ARG A 124 -10.29 6.09 -27.94
C ARG A 124 -10.34 4.82 -27.08
N LEU A 125 -11.08 4.83 -25.97
CA LEU A 125 -11.29 3.63 -25.14
C LEU A 125 -11.90 2.49 -25.97
N GLY A 126 -12.98 2.79 -26.70
CA GLY A 126 -13.68 1.80 -27.51
C GLY A 126 -12.89 1.32 -28.74
N GLU A 127 -11.96 2.13 -29.25
CA GLU A 127 -11.06 1.76 -30.34
C GLU A 127 -9.87 0.92 -29.84
N MET A 128 -9.22 1.35 -28.76
CA MET A 128 -8.08 0.64 -28.18
C MET A 128 -8.45 -0.73 -27.60
N LEU A 129 -9.68 -0.85 -27.09
CA LEU A 129 -10.21 -2.06 -26.48
C LEU A 129 -11.30 -2.70 -27.37
N SER A 130 -11.13 -2.62 -28.70
CA SER A 130 -12.12 -3.11 -29.67
C SER A 130 -12.50 -4.58 -29.47
N ASP A 131 -11.56 -5.38 -28.99
CA ASP A 131 -11.70 -6.83 -28.83
C ASP A 131 -12.23 -7.24 -27.45
N THR A 132 -12.50 -6.27 -26.57
CA THR A 132 -13.08 -6.50 -25.23
C THR A 132 -14.55 -6.07 -25.18
N VAL A 133 -15.20 -6.29 -24.03
CA VAL A 133 -16.58 -5.83 -23.78
C VAL A 133 -16.71 -4.32 -23.98
N LEU A 134 -15.62 -3.56 -23.79
CA LEU A 134 -15.61 -2.11 -23.95
C LEU A 134 -15.46 -1.64 -25.41
N GLY A 135 -15.26 -2.57 -26.35
CA GLY A 135 -15.17 -2.27 -27.77
C GLY A 135 -16.42 -1.54 -28.26
N ASN A 136 -16.23 -0.41 -28.95
CA ASN A 136 -17.32 0.47 -29.42
C ASN A 136 -18.26 1.02 -28.31
N LEU A 137 -17.83 1.07 -27.03
CA LEU A 137 -18.65 1.57 -25.92
C LEU A 137 -19.28 2.94 -26.21
N HIS A 138 -18.53 3.86 -26.82
CA HIS A 138 -19.01 5.20 -27.18
C HIS A 138 -20.28 5.18 -28.04
N LYS A 139 -20.44 4.20 -28.96
CA LYS A 139 -21.65 4.06 -29.78
C LYS A 139 -22.84 3.62 -28.94
N ARG A 140 -22.64 2.67 -28.02
CA ARG A 140 -23.70 2.21 -27.11
C ARG A 140 -24.15 3.30 -26.14
N ILE A 141 -23.21 4.11 -25.63
CA ILE A 141 -23.54 5.30 -24.85
C ILE A 141 -24.42 6.27 -25.66
N ALA A 142 -24.09 6.48 -26.94
CA ALA A 142 -24.89 7.33 -27.83
C ALA A 142 -26.30 6.76 -28.10
N ASP A 143 -26.44 5.44 -28.15
CA ASP A 143 -27.74 4.78 -28.33
C ASP A 143 -28.61 4.82 -27.05
N GLN A 144 -27.99 4.80 -25.87
CA GLN A 144 -28.67 4.75 -24.56
C GLN A 144 -28.39 5.98 -23.67
N LEU A 145 -28.37 7.18 -24.25
CA LEU A 145 -27.96 8.42 -23.56
C LEU A 145 -28.67 8.66 -22.22
N ASN A 146 -29.95 8.36 -22.11
CA ASN A 146 -30.73 8.65 -20.90
C ASN A 146 -30.26 7.81 -19.70
N GLU A 147 -30.00 6.53 -19.90
CA GLU A 147 -29.53 5.62 -18.83
C GLU A 147 -28.12 5.99 -18.39
N TRP A 148 -27.24 6.28 -19.35
CA TRP A 148 -25.88 6.75 -19.07
C TRP A 148 -25.85 8.11 -18.39
N LYS A 149 -26.76 9.01 -18.74
CA LYS A 149 -26.90 10.31 -18.08
C LYS A 149 -27.35 10.16 -16.63
N GLN A 150 -28.31 9.27 -16.35
CA GLN A 150 -28.72 8.95 -14.98
C GLN A 150 -27.53 8.44 -14.16
N TRP A 151 -26.78 7.45 -14.66
CA TRP A 151 -25.59 6.94 -13.98
C TRP A 151 -24.51 8.01 -13.82
N TYR A 152 -24.29 8.86 -14.83
CA TYR A 152 -23.31 9.95 -14.77
C TYR A 152 -23.64 10.98 -13.67
N ASP A 153 -24.93 11.27 -13.47
CA ASP A 153 -25.42 12.25 -12.49
C ASP A 153 -25.46 11.72 -11.06
N GLU A 154 -25.24 10.41 -10.84
CA GLU A 154 -25.14 9.84 -9.50
C GLU A 154 -24.01 10.48 -8.68
N GLU A 155 -24.21 10.66 -7.38
CA GLU A 155 -23.16 11.16 -6.50
C GLU A 155 -22.02 10.15 -6.34
N GLN A 156 -22.36 8.86 -6.34
CA GLN A 156 -21.44 7.74 -6.12
C GLN A 156 -21.57 6.68 -7.24
N PRO A 157 -21.26 7.03 -8.51
CA PRO A 157 -21.46 6.16 -9.66
C PRO A 157 -20.64 4.85 -9.58
N GLU A 158 -19.55 4.84 -8.82
CA GLU A 158 -18.68 3.67 -8.66
C GLU A 158 -19.31 2.52 -7.85
N ILE A 159 -20.37 2.76 -7.07
CA ILE A 159 -21.08 1.71 -6.33
C ILE A 159 -22.45 1.36 -6.95
N VAL A 160 -22.87 2.12 -7.95
CA VAL A 160 -24.12 1.89 -8.68
C VAL A 160 -23.86 0.94 -9.86
N PRO A 161 -24.78 0.03 -10.21
CA PRO A 161 -24.65 -0.81 -11.40
C PRO A 161 -24.39 0.03 -12.66
N ILE A 162 -23.41 -0.37 -13.47
CA ILE A 162 -23.10 0.32 -14.72
C ILE A 162 -24.17 -0.03 -15.76
N PRO A 163 -24.64 0.92 -16.58
CA PRO A 163 -25.50 0.68 -17.75
C PRO A 163 -24.80 -0.06 -18.90
N GLU A 164 -23.92 -1.00 -18.61
CA GLU A 164 -23.19 -1.83 -19.56
C GLU A 164 -23.09 -3.25 -19.00
N PRO A 165 -23.66 -4.27 -19.66
CA PRO A 165 -23.63 -5.64 -19.16
C PRO A 165 -22.24 -6.27 -19.28
N ASN A 166 -21.99 -7.32 -18.50
CA ASN A 166 -20.73 -8.10 -18.52
C ASN A 166 -19.46 -7.28 -18.24
N THR A 167 -19.57 -6.15 -17.54
CA THR A 167 -18.42 -5.36 -17.10
C THR A 167 -17.80 -5.95 -15.83
N THR A 168 -16.47 -6.03 -15.79
CA THR A 168 -15.72 -6.34 -14.57
C THR A 168 -15.52 -5.09 -13.72
N GLU A 169 -15.06 -5.27 -12.49
CA GLU A 169 -14.69 -4.13 -11.63
C GLU A 169 -13.52 -3.32 -12.18
N PHE A 170 -12.64 -3.92 -13.00
CA PHE A 170 -11.62 -3.14 -13.70
C PHE A 170 -12.20 -2.33 -14.86
N HIS A 171 -13.13 -2.90 -15.63
CA HIS A 171 -13.87 -2.15 -16.66
C HIS A 171 -14.57 -0.92 -16.05
N ARG A 172 -15.14 -1.05 -14.85
CA ARG A 172 -15.71 0.07 -14.10
C ARG A 172 -14.70 1.19 -13.88
N VAL A 173 -13.50 0.86 -13.40
CA VAL A 173 -12.43 1.84 -13.18
C VAL A 173 -12.10 2.60 -14.47
N LEU A 174 -12.04 1.91 -15.62
CA LEU A 174 -11.80 2.55 -16.92
C LEU A 174 -12.94 3.49 -17.33
N ILE A 175 -14.19 3.06 -17.14
CA ILE A 175 -15.38 3.85 -17.47
C ILE A 175 -15.47 5.10 -16.58
N VAL A 176 -15.30 4.95 -15.25
CA VAL A 176 -15.26 6.07 -14.30
C VAL A 176 -14.11 7.02 -14.65
N ARG A 177 -12.95 6.51 -15.03
CA ARG A 177 -11.82 7.34 -15.50
C ARG A 177 -12.17 8.20 -16.72
N CYS A 178 -13.02 7.71 -17.62
CA CYS A 178 -13.44 8.47 -18.79
C CYS A 178 -14.53 9.49 -18.46
N LEU A 179 -15.55 9.08 -17.69
CA LEU A 179 -16.77 9.85 -17.48
C LEU A 179 -16.74 10.72 -16.21
N ARG A 180 -16.19 10.21 -15.11
CA ARG A 180 -16.23 10.81 -13.77
C ARG A 180 -14.84 10.79 -13.12
N PRO A 181 -13.87 11.59 -13.62
CA PRO A 181 -12.49 11.57 -13.13
C PRO A 181 -12.38 11.92 -11.64
N ASP A 182 -13.32 12.71 -11.13
CA ASP A 182 -13.47 13.09 -9.72
C ASP A 182 -13.71 11.88 -8.80
N ARG A 183 -14.29 10.80 -9.35
CA ARG A 183 -14.59 9.55 -8.62
C ARG A 183 -13.57 8.44 -8.85
N VAL A 184 -12.50 8.67 -9.62
CA VAL A 184 -11.50 7.63 -9.93
C VAL A 184 -10.85 7.06 -8.67
N TYR A 185 -10.55 7.90 -7.68
CA TYR A 185 -10.01 7.43 -6.41
C TYR A 185 -10.96 6.47 -5.71
N ALA A 186 -12.25 6.84 -5.58
CA ALA A 186 -13.26 6.01 -4.97
C ALA A 186 -13.47 4.70 -5.75
N SER A 187 -13.48 4.76 -7.08
CA SER A 187 -13.56 3.57 -7.94
C SER A 187 -12.36 2.64 -7.78
N VAL A 188 -11.15 3.18 -7.60
CA VAL A 188 -9.95 2.39 -7.30
C VAL A 188 -10.05 1.74 -5.92
N CYS A 189 -10.52 2.45 -4.89
CA CYS A 189 -10.76 1.87 -3.57
C CYS A 189 -11.79 0.73 -3.65
N HIS A 190 -12.86 0.90 -4.42
CA HIS A 190 -13.86 -0.15 -4.64
C HIS A 190 -13.25 -1.37 -5.34
N TYR A 191 -12.47 -1.15 -6.40
CA TYR A 191 -11.75 -2.21 -7.11
C TYR A 191 -10.76 -2.97 -6.22
N VAL A 192 -9.95 -2.26 -5.43
CA VAL A 192 -9.01 -2.90 -4.50
C VAL A 192 -9.77 -3.71 -3.46
N THR A 193 -10.88 -3.18 -2.95
CA THR A 193 -11.74 -3.89 -1.98
C THR A 193 -12.33 -5.17 -2.57
N SER A 194 -12.76 -5.17 -3.84
CA SER A 194 -13.32 -6.36 -4.48
C SER A 194 -12.27 -7.42 -4.80
N VAL A 195 -11.02 -7.03 -5.04
CA VAL A 195 -9.92 -7.94 -5.37
C VAL A 195 -9.19 -8.48 -4.14
N LEU A 196 -8.87 -7.62 -3.18
CA LEU A 196 -8.01 -7.95 -2.03
C LEU A 196 -8.73 -7.85 -0.68
N GLY A 197 -9.99 -7.41 -0.66
CA GLY A 197 -10.75 -7.21 0.56
C GLY A 197 -10.61 -5.81 1.17
N TYR A 198 -11.59 -5.46 2.01
CA TYR A 198 -11.71 -4.13 2.62
C TYR A 198 -10.51 -3.73 3.50
N GLN A 199 -9.86 -4.72 4.12
CA GLN A 199 -8.71 -4.52 5.01
C GLN A 199 -7.50 -3.88 4.30
N MET A 200 -7.45 -3.94 2.97
CA MET A 200 -6.38 -3.40 2.14
C MET A 200 -6.61 -1.94 1.72
N VAL A 201 -7.76 -1.38 2.07
CA VAL A 201 -8.14 0.02 1.81
C VAL A 201 -8.30 0.79 3.12
N ASP A 202 -8.68 0.09 4.19
CA ASP A 202 -8.93 0.71 5.48
C ASP A 202 -7.65 1.32 6.09
N THR A 203 -7.81 2.52 6.66
CA THR A 203 -6.75 3.21 7.37
C THR A 203 -6.66 2.61 8.77
N PHE A 204 -5.71 1.70 9.01
CA PHE A 204 -5.48 1.25 10.38
C PHE A 204 -4.74 2.32 11.19
N LEU A 205 -5.18 2.49 12.43
CA LEU A 205 -4.47 3.23 13.45
C LEU A 205 -3.27 2.41 13.91
N ILE A 206 -2.11 3.06 14.08
CA ILE A 206 -0.91 2.39 14.60
C ILE A 206 -1.15 2.06 16.07
N ASP A 207 -1.17 0.77 16.39
CA ASP A 207 -1.15 0.28 17.77
C ASP A 207 0.29 -0.06 18.15
N TYR A 208 0.85 0.67 19.11
CA TYR A 208 2.22 0.44 19.56
C TYR A 208 2.39 -0.90 20.29
N GLU A 209 1.32 -1.46 20.86
CA GLU A 209 1.35 -2.81 21.45
C GLU A 209 1.54 -3.86 20.35
N GLU A 210 0.76 -3.79 19.26
CA GLU A 210 0.90 -4.68 18.10
C GLU A 210 2.30 -4.53 17.48
N VAL A 211 2.83 -3.30 17.36
CA VAL A 211 4.20 -3.07 16.87
C VAL A 211 5.25 -3.73 17.78
N MET A 212 5.10 -3.63 19.10
CA MET A 212 6.02 -4.25 20.06
C MET A 212 5.96 -5.78 20.03
N GLU A 213 4.76 -6.36 19.81
CA GLU A 213 4.60 -7.79 19.64
C GLU A 213 5.34 -8.32 18.42
N LEU A 214 5.41 -7.51 17.36
CA LEU A 214 6.09 -7.81 16.10
C LEU A 214 7.60 -7.57 16.13
N THR A 215 8.12 -6.87 17.14
CA THR A 215 9.55 -6.57 17.27
C THR A 215 10.24 -7.47 18.29
N ALA A 216 11.56 -7.62 18.13
CA ALA A 216 12.41 -8.30 19.09
C ALA A 216 13.37 -7.29 19.72
N CYS A 217 13.95 -7.64 20.87
CA CYS A 217 14.91 -6.76 21.56
C CYS A 217 16.19 -6.46 20.78
N SER A 218 16.44 -7.22 19.71
CA SER A 218 17.53 -7.00 18.78
C SER A 218 17.17 -6.12 17.58
N VAL A 219 15.92 -5.68 17.46
CA VAL A 219 15.39 -4.96 16.30
C VAL A 219 14.89 -3.58 16.76
N PRO A 220 15.67 -2.51 16.54
CA PRO A 220 15.26 -1.16 16.93
C PRO A 220 14.07 -0.68 16.08
N VAL A 221 13.18 0.11 16.68
CA VAL A 221 12.00 0.67 16.00
C VAL A 221 12.29 2.09 15.53
N LEU A 222 12.16 2.34 14.22
CA LEU A 222 12.31 3.66 13.63
C LEU A 222 10.95 4.34 13.45
N PHE A 223 10.75 5.47 14.13
CA PHE A 223 9.57 6.31 13.94
C PHE A 223 9.81 7.36 12.85
N ILE A 224 8.98 7.36 11.81
CA ILE A 224 8.95 8.40 10.78
C ILE A 224 7.72 9.27 11.05
N LEU A 225 7.94 10.47 11.58
CA LEU A 225 6.88 11.33 12.09
C LEU A 225 6.47 12.38 11.06
N GLN A 226 5.16 12.68 11.02
CA GLN A 226 4.67 13.90 10.40
C GLN A 226 4.95 15.10 11.32
N PRO A 227 5.13 16.32 10.78
CA PRO A 227 5.32 17.51 11.59
C PRO A 227 4.20 17.67 12.63
N GLY A 228 4.58 17.86 13.90
CA GLY A 228 3.63 18.03 15.02
C GLY A 228 3.13 16.74 15.66
N CYS A 229 3.52 15.56 15.18
CA CYS A 229 3.27 14.28 15.85
C CYS A 229 4.46 13.91 16.74
N ASP A 230 4.21 13.49 17.98
CA ASP A 230 5.24 13.03 18.93
C ASP A 230 4.74 11.75 19.64
N PRO A 231 5.42 10.59 19.46
CA PRO A 231 5.00 9.33 20.06
C PRO A 231 5.39 9.20 21.54
N GLU A 232 6.18 10.12 22.10
CA GLU A 232 6.80 9.94 23.41
C GLU A 232 5.80 9.64 24.53
N GLN A 233 4.67 10.35 24.60
CA GLN A 233 3.68 10.15 25.66
C GLN A 233 3.04 8.76 25.63
N ASP A 234 2.75 8.26 24.43
CA ASP A 234 2.13 6.95 24.27
C ASP A 234 3.14 5.83 24.50
N LEU A 235 4.39 6.01 24.08
CA LEU A 235 5.49 5.09 24.42
C LEU A 235 5.78 5.05 25.92
N ARG A 236 5.67 6.18 26.63
CA ARG A 236 5.79 6.21 28.10
C ARG A 236 4.70 5.40 28.78
N LYS A 237 3.45 5.53 28.33
CA LYS A 237 2.33 4.72 28.85
C LYS A 237 2.55 3.24 28.55
N LEU A 238 3.01 2.91 27.34
CA LEU A 238 3.31 1.54 26.95
C LEU A 238 4.42 0.93 27.82
N ALA A 239 5.53 1.65 28.04
CA ALA A 239 6.61 1.21 28.91
C ALA A 239 6.13 0.95 30.34
N LEU A 240 5.25 1.81 30.88
CA LEU A 240 4.64 1.59 32.19
C LEU A 240 3.79 0.32 32.24
N ASN A 241 3.00 0.04 31.21
CA ASN A 241 2.20 -1.18 31.11
C ASN A 241 3.07 -2.44 31.09
N HIS A 242 4.27 -2.36 30.52
CA HIS A 242 5.26 -3.44 30.46
C HIS A 242 6.23 -3.47 31.65
N ASN A 243 6.00 -2.66 32.69
CA ASN A 243 6.87 -2.56 33.87
C ASN A 243 8.33 -2.21 33.53
N THR A 244 8.56 -1.45 32.47
CA THR A 244 9.88 -0.96 32.06
C THR A 244 9.94 0.56 32.11
N THR A 245 11.15 1.10 31.95
CA THR A 245 11.39 2.54 31.96
C THR A 245 11.73 3.03 30.56
N LEU A 246 11.14 4.16 30.16
CA LEU A 246 11.50 4.86 28.92
C LEU A 246 12.36 6.08 29.23
N THR A 247 13.61 6.05 28.76
CA THR A 247 14.50 7.21 28.80
C THR A 247 14.52 7.88 27.43
N SER A 248 14.09 9.13 27.37
CA SER A 248 14.11 9.94 26.14
C SER A 248 15.37 10.82 26.12
N LEU A 249 16.09 10.80 24.99
CA LEU A 249 17.27 11.61 24.74
C LEU A 249 17.12 12.32 23.39
N PRO A 250 16.84 13.63 23.38
CA PRO A 250 16.88 14.42 22.16
C PRO A 250 18.33 14.51 21.65
N MET A 251 18.56 14.22 20.38
CA MET A 251 19.88 14.24 19.77
C MET A 251 20.27 15.64 19.29
N CYS A 252 21.35 16.16 19.85
CA CYS A 252 22.06 17.35 19.42
C CYS A 252 23.54 17.03 19.17
N GLN A 253 24.24 17.92 18.45
CA GLN A 253 25.69 17.79 18.23
C GLN A 253 26.44 17.74 19.57
N GLY A 254 27.31 16.74 19.76
CA GLY A 254 28.08 16.55 21.00
C GLY A 254 27.45 15.59 22.02
N GLN A 255 26.28 15.00 21.73
CA GLN A 255 25.62 14.02 22.61
C GLN A 255 25.83 12.56 22.20
N GLU A 256 26.69 12.29 21.21
CA GLU A 256 26.90 10.94 20.66
C GLU A 256 27.40 9.94 21.72
N GLN A 257 28.30 10.39 22.60
CA GLN A 257 28.83 9.56 23.69
C GLN A 257 27.77 9.28 24.76
N ALA A 258 26.94 10.27 25.10
CA ALA A 258 25.84 10.10 26.04
C ALA A 258 24.81 9.09 25.51
N ALA A 259 24.43 9.23 24.24
CA ALA A 259 23.53 8.29 23.57
C ALA A 259 24.11 6.86 23.53
N SER A 260 25.38 6.72 23.14
CA SER A 260 26.05 5.42 23.09
C SER A 260 26.12 4.73 24.46
N SER A 261 26.37 5.50 25.51
CA SER A 261 26.42 4.99 26.88
C SER A 261 25.03 4.59 27.38
N LEU A 262 24.01 5.38 27.06
CA LEU A 262 22.62 5.11 27.40
C LEU A 262 22.11 3.83 26.73
N ILE A 263 22.42 3.62 25.44
CA ILE A 263 22.07 2.40 24.71
C ILE A 263 22.72 1.17 25.37
N LYS A 264 24.03 1.23 25.65
CA LYS A 264 24.76 0.11 26.28
C LYS A 264 24.21 -0.24 27.65
N PHE A 265 23.93 0.77 28.47
CA PHE A 265 23.33 0.57 29.79
C PHE A 265 21.92 -0.02 29.68
N SER A 266 21.08 0.52 28.80
CA SER A 266 19.69 0.07 28.65
C SER A 266 19.58 -1.33 28.05
N ALA A 267 20.51 -1.71 27.17
CA ALA A 267 20.62 -3.06 26.64
C ALA A 267 20.98 -4.11 27.72
N LEU A 268 21.71 -3.72 28.77
CA LEU A 268 22.03 -4.57 29.90
C LEU A 268 20.86 -4.67 30.90
N GLU A 269 20.19 -3.55 31.19
CA GLU A 269 19.15 -3.48 32.22
C GLU A 269 17.74 -3.83 31.72
N GLY A 270 17.52 -3.92 30.41
CA GLY A 270 16.18 -4.20 29.87
C GLY A 270 15.31 -2.95 29.68
N HIS A 271 15.90 -1.76 29.62
CA HIS A 271 15.18 -0.48 29.52
C HIS A 271 14.95 -0.04 28.07
N TRP A 272 14.00 0.87 27.88
CA TRP A 272 13.69 1.44 26.56
C TRP A 272 14.36 2.79 26.38
N VAL A 273 14.87 3.04 25.17
CA VAL A 273 15.55 4.30 24.83
C VAL A 273 14.87 4.95 23.63
N LEU A 274 14.31 6.14 23.85
CA LEU A 274 13.81 6.97 22.75
C LEU A 274 14.88 7.99 22.37
N LEU A 275 15.45 7.87 21.18
CA LEU A 275 16.34 8.89 20.62
C LEU A 275 15.53 9.80 19.71
N SER A 276 15.31 11.05 20.14
CA SER A 276 14.56 12.03 19.35
C SER A 276 15.49 12.81 18.42
N ASN A 277 14.99 13.27 17.27
CA ASN A 277 15.75 14.11 16.32
C ASN A 277 17.07 13.51 15.78
N ILE A 278 17.17 12.17 15.69
CA ILE A 278 18.38 11.48 15.19
C ILE A 278 18.83 11.95 13.80
N HIS A 279 17.90 12.45 12.97
CA HIS A 279 18.19 12.97 11.63
C HIS A 279 19.06 14.23 11.65
N LEU A 280 19.15 14.95 12.78
CA LEU A 280 20.00 16.14 12.94
C LEU A 280 21.48 15.80 13.16
N VAL A 281 21.82 14.53 13.45
CA VAL A 281 23.21 14.11 13.73
C VAL A 281 23.62 12.94 12.82
N PRO A 282 23.89 13.19 11.51
CA PRO A 282 24.19 12.13 10.55
C PRO A 282 25.46 11.31 10.88
N SER A 283 26.43 11.91 11.57
CA SER A 283 27.64 11.23 12.06
C SER A 283 27.30 10.08 13.01
N PHE A 284 26.34 10.28 13.89
CA PHE A 284 25.87 9.29 14.85
C PHE A 284 25.01 8.22 14.15
N THR A 285 24.05 8.65 13.31
CA THR A 285 23.11 7.74 12.63
C THR A 285 23.83 6.70 11.75
N ARG A 286 24.96 7.07 11.11
CA ARG A 286 25.78 6.12 10.34
C ARG A 286 26.42 5.01 11.17
N HIS A 287 26.65 5.23 12.46
CA HIS A 287 27.28 4.27 13.36
C HIS A 287 26.28 3.59 14.31
N LEU A 288 25.02 4.02 14.30
CA LEU A 288 23.99 3.56 15.24
C LEU A 288 23.79 2.04 15.21
N GLU A 289 23.74 1.44 14.02
CA GLU A 289 23.63 -0.02 13.85
C GLU A 289 24.78 -0.77 14.54
N SER A 290 26.01 -0.29 14.36
CA SER A 290 27.21 -0.87 14.99
C SER A 290 27.17 -0.72 16.52
N ILE A 291 26.72 0.44 17.01
CA ILE A 291 26.57 0.70 18.45
C ILE A 291 25.54 -0.25 19.08
N ILE A 292 24.36 -0.39 18.46
CA ILE A 292 23.29 -1.28 18.93
C ILE A 292 23.75 -2.74 18.92
N THR A 293 24.35 -3.19 17.81
CA THR A 293 24.86 -4.57 17.69
C THR A 293 25.90 -4.89 18.75
N THR A 294 26.83 -3.96 19.00
CA THR A 294 27.85 -4.13 20.04
C THR A 294 27.22 -4.19 21.43
N ALA A 295 26.28 -3.29 21.74
CA ALA A 295 25.59 -3.25 23.03
C ALA A 295 24.83 -4.55 23.32
N LEU A 296 24.12 -5.09 22.34
CA LEU A 296 23.37 -6.35 22.47
C LEU A 296 24.30 -7.55 22.62
N ASN A 297 25.42 -7.59 21.89
CA ASN A 297 26.41 -8.65 22.03
C ASN A 297 27.04 -8.64 23.42
N ASP A 298 27.44 -7.47 23.91
CA ASP A 298 28.02 -7.29 25.25
C ASP A 298 27.04 -7.76 26.35
N ALA A 299 25.75 -7.41 26.21
CA ALA A 299 24.71 -7.86 27.12
C ALA A 299 24.50 -9.38 27.07
N SER A 300 24.50 -9.98 25.88
CA SER A 300 24.35 -11.44 25.77
C SER A 300 25.51 -12.22 26.42
N LEU A 301 26.72 -11.65 26.43
CA LEU A 301 27.91 -12.26 27.03
C LEU A 301 27.93 -12.13 28.55
N SER A 302 27.50 -10.99 29.11
CA SER A 302 27.44 -10.79 30.56
C SER A 302 26.44 -11.76 31.23
N HIS A 303 25.29 -12.00 30.61
CA HIS A 303 24.27 -12.90 31.13
C HIS A 303 24.62 -14.40 30.99
N LYS A 304 25.37 -14.79 29.95
CA LYS A 304 25.89 -16.17 29.82
C LYS A 304 26.91 -16.55 30.91
N SER A 305 27.61 -15.58 31.49
CA SER A 305 28.53 -15.83 32.61
C SER A 305 27.84 -15.98 33.96
N SER A 306 26.54 -15.68 34.05
CA SER A 306 25.77 -15.67 35.29
C SER A 306 24.69 -16.76 35.39
N TYR A 307 24.29 -17.41 34.29
CA TYR A 307 23.30 -18.50 34.32
C TYR A 307 23.60 -19.63 33.32
N SER A 308 23.73 -20.86 33.85
CA SER A 308 23.73 -22.11 33.08
C SER A 308 22.28 -22.52 32.76
N GLY A 309 21.70 -21.94 31.71
CA GLY A 309 20.34 -22.27 31.27
C GLY A 309 19.99 -21.51 29.99
N VAL A 310 20.13 -22.17 28.85
CA VAL A 310 19.77 -21.65 27.53
C VAL A 310 18.25 -21.82 27.39
N ASP A 311 17.50 -20.70 27.36
CA ASP A 311 16.17 -20.49 26.70
C ASP A 311 15.21 -19.49 27.38
N GLU A 312 15.62 -18.75 28.42
CA GLU A 312 14.70 -17.82 29.14
C GLU A 312 14.92 -16.31 28.91
N PHE A 313 15.89 -15.88 28.10
CA PHE A 313 16.24 -14.46 27.96
C PHE A 313 15.12 -13.57 27.38
N CYS A 314 14.13 -14.15 26.67
CA CYS A 314 13.08 -13.38 25.97
C CYS A 314 11.64 -13.84 26.28
N LYS A 315 11.39 -14.61 27.35
CA LYS A 315 10.05 -15.13 27.68
C LYS A 315 9.32 -14.38 28.82
N GLY A 316 9.96 -13.40 29.47
CA GLY A 316 9.32 -12.61 30.53
C GLY A 316 9.63 -11.12 30.39
N ASN A 317 8.60 -10.31 30.12
CA ASN A 317 8.43 -8.86 30.32
C ASN A 317 9.56 -7.86 29.96
N SER A 318 10.71 -8.29 29.44
CA SER A 318 11.86 -7.41 29.19
C SER A 318 12.28 -7.46 27.74
N ARG A 319 11.38 -7.10 26.82
CA ARG A 319 11.77 -6.78 25.44
C ARG A 319 12.41 -5.39 25.48
N CYS A 320 13.73 -5.26 25.32
CA CYS A 320 14.33 -3.94 25.04
C CYS A 320 13.75 -3.38 23.74
N VAL A 321 13.48 -2.08 23.66
CA VAL A 321 13.03 -1.41 22.44
C VAL A 321 13.80 -0.10 22.29
#